data_AF-A0A1F6EN08-F1
#
_entry.id   AF-A0A1F6EN08-F1
#
_cell.length_a   1.000
_cell.length_b   1.000
_cell.length_c   1.000
_cell.angle_alpha   90.00
_cell.angle_beta   90.00
_cell.angle_gamma   90.00
#
_symmetry.space_group_name_H-M   'P 1'
#
loop_
_entity.id
_entity.type
_entity.pdbx_description
1 polymer ?
#
loop_
_entity_poly.entity_id
_entity_poly.type
_entity_poly.pdbx_seq_one_letter_code
_entity_poly.pdbx_strand_id
1 'polypeptide(L)'
;MEKIPTGNSQKTEEEIAAIRPEVVGPSSNLERAHKQFEAEAKYKNKERKWWEKMLSMKKVSKEDIAAGYAEQLEEFVTEETEGNKDRESEVLAKWHMLHSPAMAGSTYGYSIDAKAFTEARELWAQATEGKLSPDEINKWPEVQNQVRGELERKADGYPYSFKDFVATRDQWAEAGVMSSEDANKLPHVQESARIIIERKASGYPYSFKDFLSEREQWVNAGVLALEEANHLPQVQESAKNEIQRKASGYPYNFKDFIYTRDQWVEAGVLTKEEANELPVVRQSAETEIQRKAQGYPYNFNDFVSTRDQWVSANVLSLEEANQLPEVQKAAETDIRRKAQGYPYNKSDLEKSIANWVGANVVEDSAAQAWI
;
A
#
# COMPACT_ATOMS: atom_id res chain seq x y z
N MET A 1 -1.54 -42.97 -67.98
CA MET A 1 -1.09 -41.59 -68.23
C MET A 1 -1.55 -40.78 -67.03
N GLU A 2 -0.63 -40.29 -66.17
CA GLU A 2 0.12 -39.03 -66.39
C GLU A 2 -0.85 -37.90 -66.79
N LYS A 3 -0.98 -36.76 -66.11
CA LYS A 3 0.04 -35.94 -65.44
C LYS A 3 -0.64 -34.82 -64.63
N ILE A 4 -0.02 -34.48 -63.50
CA ILE A 4 -0.01 -33.17 -62.80
C ILE A 4 0.70 -32.14 -63.73
N PRO A 5 0.91 -30.83 -63.42
CA PRO A 5 0.17 -29.74 -62.73
C PRO A 5 0.03 -28.47 -63.63
N THR A 6 -0.66 -27.43 -63.16
CA THR A 6 -0.14 -26.05 -63.26
C THR A 6 -0.61 -25.22 -62.07
N GLY A 7 0.35 -24.70 -61.28
CA GLY A 7 0.15 -23.54 -60.41
C GLY A 7 -0.14 -22.27 -61.24
N ASN A 8 -0.47 -21.13 -60.66
CA ASN A 8 0.11 -20.58 -59.45
C ASN A 8 -0.74 -19.39 -58.96
N SER A 9 -0.65 -19.13 -57.65
CA SER A 9 -0.62 -17.80 -57.03
C SER A 9 -1.91 -16.97 -56.96
N GLN A 10 -2.72 -17.26 -55.94
CA GLN A 10 -3.20 -16.19 -55.06
C GLN A 10 -2.74 -16.53 -53.64
N LYS A 11 -2.04 -15.61 -53.00
CA LYS A 11 -1.44 -15.79 -51.68
C LYS A 11 -2.50 -16.18 -50.65
N THR A 12 -2.29 -17.37 -50.09
CA THR A 12 -2.59 -17.89 -48.74
C THR A 12 -3.48 -17.07 -47.80
N GLU A 13 -4.64 -17.65 -47.45
CA GLU A 13 -5.41 -17.34 -46.24
C GLU A 13 -4.59 -17.53 -44.95
N GLU A 14 -3.50 -18.32 -44.99
CA GLU A 14 -2.55 -18.48 -43.88
C GLU A 14 -1.74 -17.19 -43.57
N GLU A 15 -1.50 -16.31 -44.55
CA GLU A 15 -0.82 -15.02 -44.31
C GLU A 15 -1.76 -13.96 -43.70
N ILE A 16 -3.08 -14.07 -43.93
CA ILE A 16 -4.11 -13.20 -43.32
C ILE A 16 -4.43 -13.66 -41.89
N ALA A 17 -4.27 -14.94 -41.58
CA ALA A 17 -4.42 -15.48 -40.22
C ALA A 17 -3.32 -15.00 -39.24
N ALA A 18 -2.19 -14.48 -39.73
CA ALA A 18 -1.07 -14.04 -38.89
C ALA A 18 -1.18 -12.58 -38.39
N ILE A 19 -2.16 -11.78 -38.86
CA ILE A 19 -2.30 -10.35 -38.51
C ILE A 19 -3.75 -9.98 -38.16
N ARG A 20 -4.38 -10.78 -37.30
CA ARG A 20 -5.50 -10.32 -36.47
C ARG A 20 -5.22 -10.63 -35.01
N PRO A 21 -4.66 -9.68 -34.24
CA PRO A 21 -4.84 -9.73 -32.80
C PRO A 21 -6.29 -9.30 -32.54
N GLU A 22 -7.24 -10.24 -32.64
CA GLU A 22 -8.61 -10.00 -32.15
C GLU A 22 -8.68 -10.43 -30.68
N VAL A 23 -8.27 -9.51 -29.81
CA VAL A 23 -9.19 -8.69 -29.00
C VAL A 23 -9.88 -9.57 -27.96
N VAL A 24 -9.15 -9.86 -26.90
CA VAL A 24 -9.74 -10.19 -25.59
C VAL A 24 -10.30 -8.89 -25.02
N GLY A 25 -11.41 -8.44 -25.60
CA GLY A 25 -12.13 -7.24 -25.18
C GLY A 25 -13.19 -7.53 -24.12
N PRO A 26 -13.75 -6.48 -23.47
CA PRO A 26 -14.71 -6.58 -22.36
C PRO A 26 -16.00 -7.35 -22.69
N SER A 27 -16.30 -7.57 -23.98
CA SER A 27 -17.45 -8.35 -24.42
C SER A 27 -17.30 -9.84 -24.12
N SER A 28 -16.08 -10.39 -24.07
CA SER A 28 -15.87 -11.82 -23.81
C SER A 28 -16.25 -12.23 -22.38
N ASN A 29 -16.09 -11.32 -21.40
CA ASN A 29 -16.49 -11.55 -20.01
C ASN A 29 -17.99 -11.34 -19.80
N LEU A 30 -18.60 -10.39 -20.50
CA LEU A 30 -20.06 -10.15 -20.46
C LEU A 30 -20.83 -11.23 -21.22
N GLU A 31 -20.33 -11.69 -22.36
CA GLU A 31 -20.95 -12.77 -23.14
C GLU A 31 -20.73 -14.13 -22.47
N ARG A 32 -19.60 -14.35 -21.78
CA ARG A 32 -19.36 -15.54 -20.94
C ARG A 32 -20.22 -15.51 -19.67
N ALA A 33 -20.35 -14.36 -19.00
CA ALA A 33 -21.23 -14.19 -17.85
C ALA A 33 -22.72 -14.31 -18.22
N HIS A 34 -23.14 -13.78 -19.38
CA HIS A 34 -24.52 -13.90 -19.86
C HIS A 34 -24.80 -15.32 -20.39
N LYS A 35 -23.85 -15.99 -21.05
CA LYS A 35 -23.95 -17.43 -21.39
C LYS A 35 -23.94 -18.31 -20.15
N GLN A 36 -23.20 -17.96 -19.10
CA GLN A 36 -23.24 -18.65 -17.81
C GLN A 36 -24.56 -18.40 -17.10
N PHE A 37 -25.04 -17.16 -17.01
CA PHE A 37 -26.33 -16.84 -16.40
C PHE A 37 -27.51 -17.44 -17.18
N GLU A 38 -27.48 -17.45 -18.51
CA GLU A 38 -28.48 -18.14 -19.32
C GLU A 38 -28.33 -19.66 -19.28
N ALA A 39 -27.11 -20.21 -19.21
CA ALA A 39 -26.89 -21.65 -19.04
C ALA A 39 -27.30 -22.10 -17.65
N GLU A 40 -27.16 -21.26 -16.63
CA GLU A 40 -27.45 -21.53 -15.23
C GLU A 40 -28.94 -21.28 -14.92
N ALA A 41 -29.55 -20.25 -15.52
CA ALA A 41 -31.00 -20.09 -15.53
C ALA A 41 -31.65 -21.17 -16.40
N LYS A 42 -31.08 -21.56 -17.55
CA LYS A 42 -31.54 -22.74 -18.31
C LYS A 42 -31.29 -24.00 -17.52
N TYR A 43 -30.20 -24.17 -16.79
CA TYR A 43 -29.91 -25.37 -16.01
C TYR A 43 -30.86 -25.47 -14.81
N LYS A 44 -30.99 -24.44 -13.97
CA LYS A 44 -31.95 -24.37 -12.85
C LYS A 44 -33.41 -24.48 -13.30
N ASN A 45 -33.76 -23.89 -14.44
CA ASN A 45 -35.13 -23.95 -14.98
C ASN A 45 -35.39 -25.26 -15.77
N LYS A 46 -34.37 -25.90 -16.34
CA LYS A 46 -34.45 -27.21 -17.01
C LYS A 46 -34.38 -28.34 -15.98
N GLU A 47 -33.61 -28.22 -14.90
CA GLU A 47 -33.67 -29.07 -13.71
C GLU A 47 -35.03 -28.96 -13.06
N ARG A 48 -35.49 -27.75 -12.73
CA ARG A 48 -36.83 -27.56 -12.13
C ARG A 48 -37.94 -28.14 -13.02
N LYS A 49 -37.96 -27.86 -14.33
CA LYS A 49 -38.97 -28.40 -15.25
C LYS A 49 -38.78 -29.89 -15.53
N TRP A 50 -37.57 -30.43 -15.46
CA TRP A 50 -37.29 -31.86 -15.60
C TRP A 50 -37.73 -32.61 -14.35
N TRP A 51 -37.45 -32.10 -13.15
CA TRP A 51 -37.95 -32.61 -11.86
C TRP A 51 -39.47 -32.52 -11.76
N GLU A 52 -40.08 -31.38 -12.15
CA GLU A 52 -41.53 -31.22 -12.22
C GLU A 52 -42.17 -32.19 -13.24
N LYS A 53 -41.52 -32.43 -14.40
CA LYS A 53 -41.98 -33.40 -15.43
C LYS A 53 -41.79 -34.87 -15.00
N MET A 54 -40.72 -35.18 -14.28
CA MET A 54 -40.44 -36.52 -13.77
C MET A 54 -41.35 -36.89 -12.57
N LEU A 55 -41.66 -35.91 -11.71
CA LEU A 55 -42.71 -35.98 -10.68
C LEU A 55 -44.10 -36.14 -11.31
N SER A 56 -44.42 -35.40 -12.39
CA SER A 56 -45.72 -35.51 -13.07
C SER A 56 -45.90 -36.80 -13.85
N MET A 57 -44.81 -37.40 -14.33
CA MET A 57 -44.80 -38.71 -15.00
C MET A 57 -44.72 -39.90 -14.03
N LYS A 58 -44.69 -39.64 -12.70
CA LYS A 58 -44.52 -40.64 -11.63
C LYS A 58 -43.31 -41.57 -11.83
N LYS A 59 -42.26 -41.07 -12.48
CA LYS A 59 -41.03 -41.85 -12.74
C LYS A 59 -39.94 -41.63 -11.69
N VAL A 60 -40.07 -40.58 -10.88
CA VAL A 60 -39.15 -40.17 -9.81
C VAL A 60 -40.02 -39.49 -8.74
N SER A 61 -39.77 -39.73 -7.46
CA SER A 61 -40.55 -39.14 -6.36
C SER A 61 -39.77 -38.03 -5.65
N LYS A 62 -40.42 -37.27 -4.76
CA LYS A 62 -39.72 -36.24 -3.96
C LYS A 62 -38.64 -36.87 -3.08
N GLU A 63 -38.77 -38.16 -2.77
CA GLU A 63 -37.82 -38.93 -1.99
C GLU A 63 -36.50 -39.20 -2.73
N ASP A 64 -36.50 -39.32 -4.07
CA ASP A 64 -35.27 -39.62 -4.85
C ASP A 64 -34.32 -38.40 -4.97
N ILE A 65 -34.84 -37.17 -4.88
CA ILE A 65 -34.03 -35.93 -4.83
C ILE A 65 -33.38 -35.77 -3.46
N ALA A 66 -34.10 -36.15 -2.40
CA ALA A 66 -33.56 -36.20 -1.06
C ALA A 66 -32.46 -37.26 -0.94
N ALA A 67 -32.53 -38.36 -1.69
CA ALA A 67 -31.58 -39.48 -1.60
C ALA A 67 -30.13 -39.12 -1.99
N GLY A 68 -29.87 -38.30 -3.01
CA GLY A 68 -28.49 -37.91 -3.38
C GLY A 68 -27.86 -36.88 -2.42
N TYR A 69 -28.69 -35.99 -1.85
CA TYR A 69 -28.27 -35.08 -0.79
C TYR A 69 -28.13 -35.83 0.55
N ALA A 70 -28.95 -36.86 0.76
CA ALA A 70 -28.88 -37.77 1.89
C ALA A 70 -27.68 -38.71 1.79
N GLU A 71 -27.26 -39.17 0.61
CA GLU A 71 -26.05 -39.99 0.43
C GLU A 71 -24.80 -39.23 0.85
N GLN A 72 -24.65 -37.97 0.43
CA GLN A 72 -23.53 -37.11 0.84
C GLN A 72 -23.58 -36.77 2.34
N LEU A 73 -24.78 -36.54 2.87
CA LEU A 73 -25.00 -36.30 4.29
C LEU A 73 -24.71 -37.57 5.11
N GLU A 74 -25.13 -38.74 4.64
CA GLU A 74 -24.96 -40.04 5.28
C GLU A 74 -23.50 -40.47 5.23
N GLU A 75 -22.79 -40.22 4.14
CA GLU A 75 -21.33 -40.39 4.03
C GLU A 75 -20.60 -39.48 5.03
N PHE A 76 -20.89 -38.17 5.04
CA PHE A 76 -20.28 -37.22 5.98
C PHE A 76 -20.59 -37.56 7.45
N VAL A 77 -21.85 -37.91 7.76
CA VAL A 77 -22.27 -38.34 9.10
C VAL A 77 -21.57 -39.63 9.50
N THR A 78 -21.44 -40.60 8.60
CA THR A 78 -20.78 -41.88 8.89
C THR A 78 -19.28 -41.69 9.12
N GLU A 79 -18.62 -40.88 8.31
CA GLU A 79 -17.18 -40.58 8.43
C GLU A 79 -16.86 -39.80 9.70
N GLU A 80 -17.62 -38.74 10.03
CA GLU A 80 -17.31 -37.86 11.17
C GLU A 80 -17.79 -38.41 12.52
N THR A 81 -18.80 -39.29 12.53
CA THR A 81 -19.27 -39.91 13.79
C THR A 81 -18.51 -41.18 14.17
N GLU A 82 -17.86 -41.87 13.23
CA GLU A 82 -17.26 -43.21 13.43
C GLU A 82 -18.21 -44.21 14.15
N GLY A 83 -19.53 -44.03 14.00
CA GLY A 83 -20.55 -44.84 14.68
C GLY A 83 -20.98 -44.35 16.07
N ASN A 84 -20.51 -43.19 16.53
CA ASN A 84 -20.98 -42.55 17.76
C ASN A 84 -22.26 -41.74 17.53
N LYS A 85 -23.41 -42.36 17.85
CA LYS A 85 -24.75 -41.76 17.70
C LYS A 85 -24.96 -40.48 18.52
N ASP A 86 -24.20 -40.27 19.58
CA ASP A 86 -24.34 -39.04 20.38
C ASP A 86 -23.79 -37.80 19.65
N ARG A 87 -22.94 -37.99 18.62
CA ARG A 87 -22.35 -36.93 17.77
C ARG A 87 -23.14 -36.67 16.49
N GLU A 88 -24.11 -37.51 16.15
CA GLU A 88 -24.87 -37.42 14.90
C GLU A 88 -25.60 -36.07 14.75
N SER A 89 -26.21 -35.59 15.83
CA SER A 89 -26.87 -34.26 15.85
C SER A 89 -25.89 -33.10 15.66
N GLU A 90 -24.65 -33.24 16.14
CA GLU A 90 -23.59 -32.24 15.99
C GLU A 90 -23.08 -32.20 14.55
N VAL A 91 -22.83 -33.37 13.96
CA VAL A 91 -22.35 -33.49 12.58
C VAL A 91 -23.39 -33.01 11.57
N LEU A 92 -24.67 -33.30 11.80
CA LEU A 92 -25.77 -32.77 10.99
C LEU A 92 -25.87 -31.24 11.06
N ALA A 93 -25.77 -30.67 12.27
CA ALA A 93 -25.76 -29.22 12.45
C ALA A 93 -24.55 -28.58 11.73
N LYS A 94 -23.38 -29.22 11.82
CA LYS A 94 -22.15 -28.78 11.12
C LYS A 94 -22.33 -28.78 9.61
N TRP A 95 -22.83 -29.87 9.05
CA TRP A 95 -23.07 -29.96 7.61
C TRP A 95 -24.03 -28.88 7.12
N HIS A 96 -25.19 -28.73 7.78
CA HIS A 96 -26.19 -27.77 7.35
C HIS A 96 -25.72 -26.32 7.48
N MET A 97 -24.92 -25.99 8.50
CA MET A 97 -24.42 -24.63 8.65
C MET A 97 -23.39 -24.27 7.58
N LEU A 98 -22.43 -25.17 7.30
CA LEU A 98 -21.40 -24.94 6.28
C LEU A 98 -21.96 -24.86 4.85
N HIS A 99 -23.05 -25.57 4.59
CA HIS A 99 -23.74 -25.55 3.29
C HIS A 99 -24.92 -24.57 3.25
N SER A 100 -25.17 -23.83 4.34
CA SER A 100 -26.22 -22.81 4.36
C SER A 100 -25.85 -21.64 3.45
N PRO A 101 -26.82 -20.94 2.85
CA PRO A 101 -26.55 -19.72 2.10
C PRO A 101 -25.78 -18.65 2.89
N ALA A 102 -25.88 -18.65 4.23
CA ALA A 102 -25.16 -17.73 5.10
C ALA A 102 -23.65 -17.98 5.10
N MET A 103 -23.19 -19.23 4.92
CA MET A 103 -21.77 -19.64 4.92
C MET A 103 -21.24 -20.03 3.54
N ALA A 104 -22.12 -20.37 2.59
CA ALA A 104 -21.76 -20.73 1.22
C ALA A 104 -21.24 -19.56 0.37
N GLY A 105 -21.18 -18.34 0.93
CA GLY A 105 -20.70 -17.14 0.24
C GLY A 105 -19.31 -17.30 -0.37
N SER A 106 -18.44 -18.14 0.20
CA SER A 106 -17.05 -18.29 -0.26
C SER A 106 -16.88 -19.10 -1.56
N THR A 107 -17.83 -19.96 -1.96
CA THR A 107 -17.67 -20.78 -3.18
C THR A 107 -17.94 -19.98 -4.47
N TYR A 108 -18.58 -18.82 -4.36
CA TYR A 108 -19.08 -18.02 -5.49
C TYR A 108 -18.66 -16.54 -5.46
N GLY A 109 -17.75 -16.14 -4.57
CA GLY A 109 -17.27 -14.76 -4.47
C GLY A 109 -18.26 -13.77 -3.83
N TYR A 110 -19.24 -14.27 -3.08
CA TYR A 110 -20.14 -13.43 -2.27
C TYR A 110 -19.53 -13.23 -0.86
N SER A 111 -19.74 -12.04 -0.27
CA SER A 111 -19.37 -11.81 1.14
C SER A 111 -20.22 -12.69 2.04
N ILE A 112 -19.61 -13.24 3.08
CA ILE A 112 -20.32 -13.96 4.13
C ILE A 112 -20.91 -12.88 5.04
N ASP A 113 -22.18 -13.05 5.43
CA ASP A 113 -22.88 -12.04 6.25
C ASP A 113 -22.85 -12.48 7.71
N ALA A 114 -22.10 -11.75 8.54
CA ALA A 114 -21.94 -12.05 9.97
C ALA A 114 -23.28 -12.07 10.73
N LYS A 115 -24.25 -11.22 10.31
CA LYS A 115 -25.58 -11.20 10.91
C LYS A 115 -26.37 -12.44 10.53
N ALA A 116 -26.37 -12.81 9.25
CA ALA A 116 -27.04 -14.04 8.79
C ALA A 116 -26.41 -15.29 9.43
N PHE A 117 -25.09 -15.31 9.60
CA PHE A 117 -24.40 -16.35 10.35
C PHE A 117 -24.87 -16.40 11.80
N THR A 118 -24.91 -15.27 12.49
CA THR A 118 -25.34 -15.19 13.90
C THR A 118 -26.77 -15.71 14.06
N GLU A 119 -27.70 -15.27 13.21
CA GLU A 119 -29.09 -15.75 13.21
C GLU A 119 -29.17 -17.27 12.98
N ALA A 120 -28.44 -17.80 12.00
CA ALA A 120 -28.40 -19.24 11.71
C ALA A 120 -27.82 -20.03 12.88
N ARG A 121 -26.70 -19.57 13.46
CA ARG A 121 -26.03 -20.19 14.60
C ARG A 121 -26.94 -20.32 15.81
N GLU A 122 -27.66 -19.25 16.17
CA GLU A 122 -28.61 -19.27 17.30
C GLU A 122 -29.75 -20.29 17.06
N LEU A 123 -30.28 -20.36 15.84
CA LEU A 123 -31.30 -21.34 15.49
C LEU A 123 -30.79 -22.78 15.60
N TRP A 124 -29.54 -23.04 15.20
CA TRP A 124 -28.91 -24.35 15.31
C TRP A 124 -28.61 -24.75 16.76
N ALA A 125 -28.12 -23.82 17.57
CA ALA A 125 -27.92 -24.04 19.00
C ALA A 125 -29.25 -24.42 19.70
N GLN A 126 -30.36 -23.79 19.30
CA GLN A 126 -31.70 -24.15 19.78
C GLN A 126 -32.16 -25.53 19.27
N ALA A 127 -31.96 -25.82 17.97
CA ALA A 127 -32.38 -27.07 17.34
C ALA A 127 -31.64 -28.30 17.89
N THR A 128 -30.44 -28.11 18.42
CA THR A 128 -29.65 -29.17 19.07
C THR A 128 -29.96 -29.33 20.56
N GLU A 129 -31.00 -28.65 21.07
CA GLU A 129 -31.42 -28.67 22.48
C GLU A 129 -30.27 -28.32 23.45
N GLY A 130 -29.35 -27.45 23.02
CA GLY A 130 -28.19 -27.02 23.81
C GLY A 130 -27.01 -28.00 23.85
N LYS A 131 -27.02 -29.05 23.02
CA LYS A 131 -25.84 -29.92 22.84
C LYS A 131 -24.67 -29.21 22.15
N LEU A 132 -24.96 -28.16 21.38
CA LEU A 132 -23.99 -27.28 20.75
C LEU A 132 -24.27 -25.84 21.17
N SER A 133 -23.27 -25.20 21.78
CA SER A 133 -23.34 -23.78 22.07
C SER A 133 -22.90 -22.91 20.89
N PRO A 134 -23.43 -21.67 20.78
CA PRO A 134 -22.94 -20.67 19.83
C PRO A 134 -21.40 -20.50 19.84
N ASP A 135 -20.80 -20.53 21.02
CA ASP A 135 -19.35 -20.34 21.19
C ASP A 135 -18.53 -21.53 20.68
N GLU A 136 -19.05 -22.76 20.78
CA GLU A 136 -18.42 -23.94 20.19
C GLU A 136 -18.47 -23.89 18.67
N ILE A 137 -19.62 -23.48 18.12
CA ILE A 137 -19.80 -23.27 16.69
C ILE A 137 -18.81 -22.23 16.14
N ASN A 138 -18.64 -21.10 16.84
CA ASN A 138 -17.70 -20.06 16.44
C ASN A 138 -16.26 -20.59 16.32
N LYS A 139 -15.88 -21.60 17.11
CA LYS A 139 -14.52 -22.17 17.14
C LYS A 139 -14.27 -23.21 16.04
N TRP A 140 -15.27 -23.57 15.24
CA TRP A 140 -15.09 -24.54 14.17
C TRP A 140 -14.05 -24.05 13.14
N PRO A 141 -13.06 -24.89 12.78
CA PRO A 141 -11.99 -24.51 11.84
C PRO A 141 -12.51 -23.96 10.51
N GLU A 142 -13.59 -24.52 9.99
CA GLU A 142 -14.21 -24.11 8.73
C GLU A 142 -14.81 -22.70 8.83
N VAL A 143 -15.47 -22.38 9.96
CA VAL A 143 -15.99 -21.04 10.24
C VAL A 143 -14.84 -20.04 10.36
N GLN A 144 -13.81 -20.38 11.15
CA GLN A 144 -12.62 -19.56 11.33
C GLN A 144 -11.89 -19.28 10.01
N ASN A 145 -11.74 -20.30 9.16
CA ASN A 145 -11.08 -20.17 7.86
C ASN A 145 -11.90 -19.32 6.88
N GLN A 146 -13.23 -19.44 6.90
CA GLN A 146 -14.11 -18.61 6.08
C GLN A 146 -14.06 -17.14 6.48
N VAL A 147 -14.15 -16.84 7.78
CA VAL A 147 -14.05 -15.48 8.31
C VAL A 147 -12.68 -14.89 8.03
N ARG A 148 -11.60 -15.66 8.25
CA ARG A 148 -10.23 -15.25 7.89
C ARG A 148 -10.15 -14.87 6.41
N GLY A 149 -10.54 -15.76 5.50
CA GLY A 149 -10.47 -15.50 4.06
C GLY A 149 -11.32 -14.31 3.61
N GLU A 150 -12.39 -14.00 4.33
CA GLU A 150 -13.16 -12.78 4.10
C GLU A 150 -12.43 -11.51 4.54
N LEU A 151 -11.87 -11.50 5.75
CA LEU A 151 -11.11 -10.36 6.26
C LEU A 151 -9.90 -10.05 5.37
N GLU A 152 -9.18 -11.10 4.96
CA GLU A 152 -8.05 -11.01 4.04
C GLU A 152 -8.45 -10.37 2.70
N ARG A 153 -9.54 -10.86 2.09
CA ARG A 153 -10.11 -10.31 0.85
C ARG A 153 -10.55 -8.85 1.00
N LYS A 154 -11.08 -8.47 2.16
CA LYS A 154 -11.49 -7.07 2.43
C LYS A 154 -10.29 -6.15 2.66
N ALA A 155 -9.18 -6.68 3.17
CA ALA A 155 -7.93 -5.95 3.33
C ALA A 155 -7.21 -5.69 2.00
N ASP A 156 -7.35 -6.55 0.99
CA ASP A 156 -6.66 -6.45 -0.32
C ASP A 156 -7.02 -5.26 -1.20
N GLY A 157 -7.95 -4.40 -0.79
CA GLY A 157 -7.95 -3.04 -1.31
C GLY A 157 -8.59 -2.83 -2.69
N TYR A 158 -9.17 -3.86 -3.36
CA TYR A 158 -9.79 -3.67 -4.68
C TYR A 158 -11.15 -4.35 -4.87
N PRO A 159 -12.25 -3.59 -5.10
CA PRO A 159 -12.39 -2.13 -4.98
C PRO A 159 -12.48 -1.63 -3.52
N TYR A 160 -12.23 -2.50 -2.54
CA TYR A 160 -12.61 -2.31 -1.13
C TYR A 160 -11.65 -1.43 -0.35
N SER A 161 -12.18 -0.57 0.50
CA SER A 161 -11.41 0.41 1.29
C SER A 161 -11.11 -0.12 2.69
N PHE A 162 -10.14 0.48 3.40
CA PHE A 162 -9.91 0.27 4.85
C PHE A 162 -11.23 0.21 5.67
N LYS A 163 -12.23 1.02 5.28
CA LYS A 163 -13.55 1.04 5.91
C LYS A 163 -14.30 -0.29 5.78
N ASP A 164 -14.20 -0.96 4.65
CA ASP A 164 -14.86 -2.25 4.44
C ASP A 164 -14.21 -3.34 5.28
N PHE A 165 -12.87 -3.34 5.37
CA PHE A 165 -12.15 -4.22 6.29
C PHE A 165 -12.60 -3.99 7.74
N VAL A 166 -12.57 -2.74 8.22
CA VAL A 166 -12.98 -2.41 9.60
C VAL A 166 -14.43 -2.79 9.87
N ALA A 167 -15.35 -2.49 8.95
CA ALA A 167 -16.75 -2.85 9.10
C ALA A 167 -16.94 -4.37 9.20
N THR A 168 -16.30 -5.15 8.32
CA THR A 168 -16.38 -6.62 8.34
C THR A 168 -15.71 -7.20 9.58
N ARG A 169 -14.55 -6.65 9.98
CA ARG A 169 -13.86 -7.02 11.23
C ARG A 169 -14.76 -6.83 12.45
N ASP A 170 -15.36 -5.66 12.57
CA ASP A 170 -16.16 -5.32 13.75
C ASP A 170 -17.45 -6.15 13.80
N GLN A 171 -18.04 -6.47 12.65
CA GLN A 171 -19.17 -7.39 12.55
C GLN A 171 -18.83 -8.81 13.02
N TRP A 172 -17.67 -9.35 12.61
CA TRP A 172 -17.24 -10.69 13.03
C TRP A 172 -16.74 -10.73 14.49
N ALA A 173 -16.25 -9.61 15.01
CA ALA A 173 -15.96 -9.44 16.43
C ALA A 173 -17.23 -9.38 17.28
N GLU A 174 -18.25 -8.65 16.85
CA GLU A 174 -19.57 -8.61 17.49
C GLU A 174 -20.25 -9.98 17.47
N ALA A 175 -20.11 -10.73 16.37
CA ALA A 175 -20.57 -12.11 16.28
C ALA A 175 -19.80 -13.08 17.21
N GLY A 176 -18.68 -12.65 17.81
CA GLY A 176 -17.87 -13.46 18.70
C GLY A 176 -17.05 -14.55 17.99
N VAL A 177 -16.88 -14.45 16.66
CA VAL A 177 -16.13 -15.44 15.87
C VAL A 177 -14.64 -15.15 15.92
N MET A 178 -14.24 -13.90 15.71
CA MET A 178 -12.84 -13.48 15.74
C MET A 178 -12.74 -12.09 16.34
N SER A 179 -11.87 -11.91 17.33
CA SER A 179 -11.67 -10.59 17.93
C SER A 179 -11.08 -9.60 16.92
N SER A 180 -11.36 -8.31 17.08
CA SER A 180 -10.74 -7.28 16.24
C SER A 180 -9.21 -7.32 16.32
N GLU A 181 -8.66 -7.64 17.50
CA GLU A 181 -7.21 -7.77 17.70
C GLU A 181 -6.61 -8.93 16.91
N ASP A 182 -7.25 -10.11 16.92
CA ASP A 182 -6.77 -11.26 16.15
C ASP A 182 -6.90 -11.02 14.64
N ALA A 183 -8.00 -10.42 14.21
CA ALA A 183 -8.22 -10.05 12.81
C ALA A 183 -7.17 -9.06 12.30
N ASN A 184 -6.80 -8.07 13.11
CA ASN A 184 -5.75 -7.10 12.77
C ASN A 184 -4.36 -7.73 12.67
N LYS A 185 -4.11 -8.83 13.40
CA LYS A 185 -2.83 -9.56 13.42
C LYS A 185 -2.75 -10.67 12.38
N LEU A 186 -3.77 -10.84 11.53
CA LEU A 186 -3.71 -11.78 10.42
C LEU A 186 -2.53 -11.38 9.49
N PRO A 187 -1.57 -12.29 9.21
CA PRO A 187 -0.38 -11.94 8.43
C PRO A 187 -0.69 -11.31 7.08
N HIS A 188 -1.72 -11.81 6.38
CA HIS A 188 -2.14 -11.29 5.10
C HIS A 188 -2.75 -9.89 5.22
N VAL A 189 -3.57 -9.62 6.25
CA VAL A 189 -4.11 -8.27 6.51
C VAL A 189 -3.00 -7.26 6.75
N GLN A 190 -1.99 -7.63 7.55
CA GLN A 190 -0.82 -6.78 7.78
C GLN A 190 -0.05 -6.53 6.49
N GLU A 191 0.12 -7.55 5.65
CA GLU A 191 0.80 -7.41 4.36
C GLU A 191 0.03 -6.51 3.39
N SER A 192 -1.30 -6.68 3.26
CA SER A 192 -2.14 -5.79 2.45
C SER A 192 -2.03 -4.34 2.94
N ALA A 193 -2.01 -4.11 4.26
CA ALA A 193 -1.80 -2.79 4.83
C ALA A 193 -0.42 -2.20 4.46
N ARG A 194 0.67 -2.98 4.52
CA ARG A 194 2.01 -2.53 4.09
C ARG A 194 2.00 -2.11 2.62
N ILE A 195 1.49 -2.96 1.74
CA ILE A 195 1.42 -2.71 0.29
C ILE A 195 0.63 -1.42 0.00
N ILE A 196 -0.51 -1.23 0.68
CA ILE A 196 -1.34 -0.04 0.52
C ILE A 196 -0.59 1.22 0.96
N ILE A 197 0.04 1.20 2.14
CA ILE A 197 0.82 2.34 2.67
C ILE A 197 1.98 2.70 1.74
N GLU A 198 2.77 1.72 1.30
CA GLU A 198 3.88 1.92 0.36
C GLU A 198 3.39 2.53 -0.96
N ARG A 199 2.27 2.02 -1.48
CA ARG A 199 1.67 2.54 -2.70
C ARG A 199 1.27 4.01 -2.54
N LYS A 200 0.70 4.40 -1.39
CA LYS A 200 0.34 5.80 -1.13
C LYS A 200 1.55 6.70 -0.94
N ALA A 201 2.66 6.16 -0.43
CA ALA A 201 3.91 6.91 -0.27
C ALA A 201 4.63 7.16 -1.60
N SER A 202 4.50 6.27 -2.59
CA SER A 202 5.23 6.32 -3.88
C SER A 202 4.97 7.54 -4.77
N GLY A 203 4.17 8.50 -4.33
CA GLY A 203 3.85 9.73 -5.05
C GLY A 203 2.72 9.52 -6.06
N TYR A 204 2.79 10.22 -7.19
CA TYR A 204 1.65 10.34 -8.13
C TYR A 204 0.96 8.99 -8.41
N PRO A 205 -0.37 8.91 -8.28
CA PRO A 205 -1.32 10.02 -8.13
C PRO A 205 -1.51 10.53 -6.68
N TYR A 206 -0.78 10.00 -5.71
CA TYR A 206 -1.01 10.27 -4.29
C TYR A 206 -0.14 11.41 -3.76
N SER A 207 -0.71 12.18 -2.84
CA SER A 207 -0.03 13.23 -2.08
C SER A 207 0.49 12.71 -0.74
N PHE A 208 1.44 13.42 -0.14
CA PHE A 208 1.88 13.18 1.24
C PHE A 208 0.70 13.09 2.23
N LYS A 209 -0.35 13.88 2.02
CA LYS A 209 -1.57 13.83 2.86
C LYS A 209 -2.34 12.51 2.69
N ASP A 210 -2.38 11.96 1.48
CA ASP A 210 -3.02 10.66 1.23
C ASP A 210 -2.24 9.55 1.91
N PHE A 211 -0.90 9.59 1.85
CA PHE A 211 -0.03 8.69 2.61
C PHE A 211 -0.29 8.78 4.11
N LEU A 212 -0.24 9.98 4.70
CA LEU A 212 -0.46 10.16 6.14
C LEU A 212 -1.82 9.63 6.59
N SER A 213 -2.88 9.99 5.86
CA SER A 213 -4.24 9.54 6.16
C SER A 213 -4.37 8.03 6.11
N GLU A 214 -3.79 7.37 5.10
CA GLU A 214 -3.84 5.92 4.97
C GLU A 214 -3.04 5.23 6.08
N ARG A 215 -1.80 5.67 6.32
CA ARG A 215 -0.95 5.16 7.40
C ARG A 215 -1.66 5.24 8.75
N GLU A 216 -2.23 6.40 9.07
CA GLU A 216 -2.93 6.62 10.34
C GLU A 216 -4.17 5.74 10.49
N GLN A 217 -4.90 5.45 9.42
CA GLN A 217 -6.03 4.52 9.47
C GLN A 217 -5.59 3.12 9.92
N TRP A 218 -4.59 2.54 9.25
CA TRP A 218 -4.09 1.20 9.58
C TRP A 218 -3.39 1.13 10.93
N VAL A 219 -2.65 2.18 11.31
CA VAL A 219 -1.98 2.27 12.62
C VAL A 219 -2.99 2.42 13.76
N ASN A 220 -3.97 3.33 13.63
CA ASN A 220 -4.97 3.55 14.67
C ASN A 220 -5.92 2.35 14.82
N ALA A 221 -6.12 1.59 13.75
CA ALA A 221 -6.85 0.32 13.83
C ALA A 221 -6.08 -0.77 14.58
N GLY A 222 -4.77 -0.61 14.80
CA GLY A 222 -3.91 -1.61 15.45
C GLY A 222 -3.43 -2.72 14.51
N VAL A 223 -3.48 -2.50 13.18
CA VAL A 223 -3.01 -3.48 12.18
C VAL A 223 -1.48 -3.45 12.06
N LEU A 224 -0.90 -2.25 12.08
CA LEU A 224 0.55 -2.03 12.03
C LEU A 224 0.98 -1.09 13.14
N ALA A 225 2.20 -1.25 13.63
CA ALA A 225 2.82 -0.24 14.49
C ALA A 225 3.20 1.00 13.65
N LEU A 226 3.13 2.19 14.25
CA LEU A 226 3.56 3.44 13.58
C LEU A 226 5.02 3.34 13.10
N GLU A 227 5.88 2.81 13.96
CA GLU A 227 7.30 2.63 13.68
C GLU A 227 7.52 1.72 12.47
N GLU A 228 6.83 0.58 12.40
CA GLU A 228 6.90 -0.33 11.28
C GLU A 228 6.45 0.35 9.98
N ALA A 229 5.31 1.04 10.00
CA ALA A 229 4.76 1.72 8.83
C ALA A 229 5.68 2.84 8.31
N ASN A 230 6.36 3.56 9.20
CA ASN A 230 7.33 4.58 8.83
C ASN A 230 8.61 3.99 8.21
N HIS A 231 9.03 2.81 8.65
CA HIS A 231 10.26 2.15 8.20
C HIS A 231 10.09 1.23 6.99
N LEU A 232 8.89 1.20 6.37
CA LEU A 232 8.68 0.48 5.12
C LEU A 232 9.64 1.00 4.03
N PRO A 233 10.37 0.13 3.30
CA PRO A 233 11.46 0.58 2.43
C PRO A 233 11.01 1.59 1.37
N GLN A 234 9.82 1.42 0.80
CA GLN A 234 9.27 2.28 -0.23
C GLN A 234 8.82 3.63 0.35
N VAL A 235 8.38 3.67 1.61
CA VAL A 235 8.07 4.92 2.31
C VAL A 235 9.36 5.72 2.53
N GLN A 236 10.41 5.06 3.02
CA GLN A 236 11.74 5.64 3.20
C GLN A 236 12.32 6.18 1.89
N GLU A 237 12.27 5.38 0.83
CA GLU A 237 12.77 5.75 -0.49
C GLU A 237 11.99 6.95 -1.06
N SER A 238 10.66 6.95 -0.93
CA SER A 238 9.82 8.05 -1.43
C SER A 238 10.11 9.36 -0.71
N ALA A 239 10.27 9.33 0.61
CA ALA A 239 10.66 10.50 1.40
C ALA A 239 12.02 11.06 0.93
N LYS A 240 13.04 10.20 0.81
CA LYS A 240 14.37 10.60 0.34
C LYS A 240 14.32 11.19 -1.07
N ASN A 241 13.65 10.52 -2.00
CA ASN A 241 13.51 10.98 -3.38
C ASN A 241 12.81 12.34 -3.47
N GLU A 242 11.75 12.56 -2.69
CA GLU A 242 11.04 13.84 -2.70
C GLU A 242 11.90 14.98 -2.14
N ILE A 243 12.60 14.74 -1.03
CA ILE A 243 13.52 15.69 -0.42
C ILE A 243 14.66 16.05 -1.38
N GLN A 244 15.30 15.05 -1.99
CA GLN A 244 16.37 15.26 -2.98
C GLN A 244 15.87 16.07 -4.17
N ARG A 245 14.70 15.71 -4.71
CA ARG A 245 14.07 16.44 -5.83
C ARG A 245 13.79 17.90 -5.46
N LYS A 246 13.40 18.20 -4.22
CA LYS A 246 13.17 19.58 -3.77
C LYS A 246 14.47 20.34 -3.52
N ALA A 247 15.53 19.65 -3.11
CA ALA A 247 16.84 20.25 -2.91
C ALA A 247 17.57 20.60 -4.22
N SER A 248 17.36 19.83 -5.30
CA SER A 248 18.09 20.02 -6.57
C SER A 248 17.20 20.35 -7.78
N GLY A 249 15.88 20.35 -7.62
CA GLY A 249 14.92 20.50 -8.71
C GLY A 249 14.85 21.92 -9.29
N TYR A 250 14.39 22.04 -10.53
CA TYR A 250 14.10 23.31 -11.17
C TYR A 250 12.58 23.57 -11.26
N PRO A 251 12.09 24.77 -10.91
CA PRO A 251 12.82 25.86 -10.27
C PRO A 251 13.19 25.50 -8.82
N TYR A 252 14.43 25.84 -8.42
CA TYR A 252 14.91 25.61 -7.06
C TYR A 252 14.30 26.64 -6.10
N ASN A 253 13.83 26.17 -4.95
CA ASN A 253 13.30 27.00 -3.88
C ASN A 253 13.66 26.37 -2.51
N PHE A 254 14.58 27.01 -1.80
CA PHE A 254 15.02 26.59 -0.46
C PHE A 254 13.85 26.38 0.51
N LYS A 255 12.82 27.25 0.46
CA LYS A 255 11.66 27.13 1.36
C LYS A 255 10.85 25.85 1.08
N ASP A 256 10.74 25.46 -0.18
CA ASP A 256 10.01 24.23 -0.55
C ASP A 256 10.80 22.99 -0.13
N PHE A 257 12.13 23.02 -0.22
CA PHE A 257 12.99 21.98 0.34
C PHE A 257 12.80 21.84 1.86
N ILE A 258 12.91 22.94 2.61
CA ILE A 258 12.75 22.92 4.07
C ILE A 258 11.36 22.42 4.45
N TYR A 259 10.31 22.92 3.80
CA TYR A 259 8.95 22.48 4.03
C TYR A 259 8.78 20.97 3.81
N THR A 260 9.23 20.44 2.66
CA THR A 260 9.12 19.01 2.36
C THR A 260 9.94 18.16 3.33
N ARG A 261 11.19 18.56 3.66
CA ARG A 261 12.01 17.86 4.63
C ARG A 261 11.31 17.77 5.98
N ASP A 262 10.87 18.91 6.50
CA ASP A 262 10.31 18.99 7.84
C ASP A 262 8.99 18.22 7.93
N GLN A 263 8.18 18.17 6.86
CA GLN A 263 6.99 17.32 6.81
C GLN A 263 7.31 15.82 7.01
N TRP A 264 8.31 15.30 6.30
CA TRP A 264 8.71 13.90 6.44
C TRP A 264 9.36 13.60 7.80
N VAL A 265 10.06 14.58 8.38
CA VAL A 265 10.65 14.48 9.71
C VAL A 265 9.59 14.52 10.81
N GLU A 266 8.66 15.45 10.75
CA GLU A 266 7.54 15.57 11.70
C GLU A 266 6.62 14.34 11.66
N ALA A 267 6.49 13.70 10.51
CA ALA A 267 5.78 12.42 10.38
C ALA A 267 6.53 11.23 10.99
N GLY A 268 7.79 11.41 11.40
CA GLY A 268 8.66 10.37 11.94
C GLY A 268 9.16 9.37 10.91
N VAL A 269 9.13 9.72 9.61
CA VAL A 269 9.64 8.85 8.55
C VAL A 269 11.16 8.96 8.45
N LEU A 270 11.72 10.15 8.55
CA LEU A 270 13.17 10.35 8.58
C LEU A 270 13.55 11.18 9.79
N THR A 271 14.78 11.01 10.28
CA THR A 271 15.39 12.02 11.14
C THR A 271 15.83 13.23 10.32
N LYS A 272 16.01 14.37 10.99
CA LYS A 272 16.51 15.58 10.33
C LYS A 272 17.92 15.38 9.79
N GLU A 273 18.73 14.64 10.56
CA GLU A 273 20.10 14.25 10.23
C GLU A 273 20.13 13.39 8.97
N GLU A 274 19.35 12.31 8.89
CA GLU A 274 19.28 11.46 7.70
C GLU A 274 18.88 12.23 6.44
N ALA A 275 17.93 13.16 6.56
CA ALA A 275 17.46 13.96 5.43
C ALA A 275 18.50 14.99 4.98
N ASN A 276 19.21 15.62 5.92
CA ASN A 276 20.24 16.62 5.62
C ASN A 276 21.52 15.98 5.05
N GLU A 277 21.86 14.76 5.47
CA GLU A 277 23.04 14.02 5.00
C GLU A 277 22.85 13.35 3.62
N LEU A 278 21.67 13.48 3.00
CA LEU A 278 21.45 12.98 1.64
C LEU A 278 22.46 13.62 0.67
N PRO A 279 23.22 12.83 -0.13
CA PRO A 279 24.29 13.37 -0.98
C PRO A 279 23.87 14.50 -1.91
N VAL A 280 22.67 14.40 -2.49
CA VAL A 280 22.12 15.44 -3.39
C VAL A 280 21.77 16.72 -2.62
N VAL A 281 21.33 16.61 -1.36
CA VAL A 281 21.01 17.78 -0.51
C VAL A 281 22.31 18.54 -0.19
N ARG A 282 23.33 17.82 0.29
CA ARG A 282 24.65 18.40 0.57
C ARG A 282 25.28 19.04 -0.66
N GLN A 283 25.30 18.32 -1.78
CA GLN A 283 25.85 18.81 -3.04
C GLN A 283 25.12 20.08 -3.53
N SER A 284 23.79 20.13 -3.39
CA SER A 284 23.00 21.29 -3.79
C SER A 284 23.33 22.51 -2.93
N ALA A 285 23.48 22.32 -1.61
CA ALA A 285 23.90 23.38 -0.69
C ALA A 285 25.29 23.93 -1.05
N GLU A 286 26.29 23.05 -1.22
CA GLU A 286 27.65 23.44 -1.60
C GLU A 286 27.68 24.19 -2.93
N THR A 287 26.98 23.67 -3.94
CA THR A 287 26.91 24.26 -5.28
C THR A 287 26.29 25.65 -5.24
N GLU A 288 25.21 25.84 -4.49
CA GLU A 288 24.54 27.12 -4.41
C GLU A 288 25.38 28.17 -3.69
N ILE A 289 26.01 27.79 -2.57
CA ILE A 289 26.92 28.66 -1.81
C ILE A 289 28.11 29.09 -2.70
N GLN A 290 28.77 28.13 -3.38
CA GLN A 290 29.89 28.43 -4.28
C GLN A 290 29.47 29.35 -5.42
N ARG A 291 28.34 29.06 -6.07
CA ARG A 291 27.81 29.90 -7.17
C ARG A 291 27.53 31.32 -6.71
N LYS A 292 27.00 31.52 -5.50
CA LYS A 292 26.76 32.86 -4.94
C LYS A 292 28.06 33.57 -4.60
N ALA A 293 29.05 32.86 -4.06
CA ALA A 293 30.39 33.41 -3.78
C ALA A 293 31.11 33.88 -5.05
N GLN A 294 31.02 33.13 -6.15
CA GLN A 294 31.58 33.51 -7.46
C GLN A 294 31.03 34.86 -7.99
N GLY A 295 29.83 35.26 -7.56
CA GLY A 295 29.21 36.55 -7.93
C GLY A 295 29.77 37.76 -7.20
N TYR A 296 30.73 37.58 -6.29
CA TYR A 296 31.43 38.66 -5.62
C TYR A 296 32.20 39.55 -6.65
N PRO A 297 32.26 40.90 -6.46
CA PRO A 297 31.81 41.68 -5.30
C PRO A 297 30.33 42.04 -5.28
N TYR A 298 29.60 41.81 -6.38
CA TYR A 298 28.27 42.37 -6.56
C TYR A 298 27.19 41.68 -5.71
N ASN A 299 27.40 40.41 -5.35
CA ASN A 299 26.39 39.58 -4.69
C ASN A 299 26.81 39.09 -3.28
N PHE A 300 27.58 39.89 -2.54
CA PHE A 300 28.09 39.46 -1.23
C PHE A 300 26.97 39.15 -0.21
N ASN A 301 25.97 40.03 -0.11
CA ASN A 301 24.84 39.81 0.81
C ASN A 301 24.02 38.57 0.44
N ASP A 302 23.86 38.30 -0.86
CA ASP A 302 23.21 37.10 -1.37
C ASP A 302 23.98 35.83 -0.95
N PHE A 303 25.31 35.85 -1.06
CA PHE A 303 26.16 34.75 -0.59
C PHE A 303 25.98 34.51 0.91
N VAL A 304 26.10 35.55 1.75
CA VAL A 304 25.94 35.42 3.21
C VAL A 304 24.56 34.86 3.55
N SER A 305 23.51 35.40 2.93
CA SER A 305 22.14 34.92 3.14
C SER A 305 21.98 33.44 2.75
N THR A 306 22.54 33.02 1.60
CA THR A 306 22.45 31.62 1.16
C THR A 306 23.25 30.70 2.07
N ARG A 307 24.47 31.07 2.45
CA ARG A 307 25.29 30.30 3.40
C ARG A 307 24.55 30.10 4.72
N ASP A 308 24.07 31.19 5.31
CA ASP A 308 23.45 31.15 6.64
C ASP A 308 22.12 30.39 6.62
N GLN A 309 21.38 30.38 5.49
CA GLN A 309 20.20 29.54 5.31
C GLN A 309 20.55 28.04 5.39
N TRP A 310 21.54 27.59 4.63
CA TRP A 310 21.96 26.19 4.63
C TRP A 310 22.60 25.77 5.97
N VAL A 311 23.32 26.69 6.62
CA VAL A 311 23.91 26.47 7.95
C VAL A 311 22.84 26.39 9.04
N SER A 312 21.91 27.33 9.09
CA SER A 312 20.81 27.32 10.07
C SER A 312 19.85 26.14 9.89
N ALA A 313 19.76 25.58 8.68
CA ALA A 313 19.05 24.35 8.39
C ALA A 313 19.80 23.08 8.85
N ASN A 314 21.03 23.21 9.35
CA ASN A 314 21.95 22.13 9.71
C ASN A 314 22.31 21.20 8.54
N VAL A 315 22.35 21.72 7.31
CA VAL A 315 22.79 20.93 6.13
C VAL A 315 24.31 20.94 5.99
N LEU A 316 24.92 22.08 6.33
CA LEU A 316 26.37 22.24 6.44
C LEU A 316 26.66 22.98 7.75
N SER A 317 27.80 22.70 8.37
CA SER A 317 28.35 23.59 9.38
C SER A 317 28.86 24.88 8.74
N LEU A 318 28.98 25.94 9.56
CA LEU A 318 29.59 27.19 9.11
C LEU A 318 31.04 26.98 8.64
N GLU A 319 31.78 26.10 9.30
CA GLU A 319 33.14 25.74 8.94
C GLU A 319 33.20 25.09 7.55
N GLU A 320 32.41 24.04 7.31
CA GLU A 320 32.36 23.38 6.00
C GLU A 320 32.01 24.35 4.88
N ALA A 321 31.02 25.23 5.10
CA ALA A 321 30.61 26.20 4.09
C ALA A 321 31.71 27.24 3.77
N ASN A 322 32.50 27.65 4.76
CA ASN A 322 33.59 28.61 4.58
C ASN A 322 34.84 27.98 3.95
N GLN A 323 35.01 26.66 4.04
CA GLN A 323 36.10 25.92 3.41
C GLN A 323 35.84 25.59 1.93
N LEU A 324 34.67 25.95 1.37
CA LEU A 324 34.38 25.71 -0.03
C LEU A 324 35.32 26.51 -0.94
N PRO A 325 35.87 25.91 -2.03
CA PRO A 325 36.94 26.53 -2.82
C PRO A 325 36.63 27.93 -3.35
N GLU A 326 35.43 28.14 -3.88
CA GLU A 326 35.03 29.44 -4.43
C GLU A 326 34.74 30.49 -3.34
N VAL A 327 34.37 30.04 -2.14
CA VAL A 327 34.18 30.92 -0.97
C VAL A 327 35.54 31.43 -0.50
N GLN A 328 36.52 30.54 -0.35
CA GLN A 328 37.88 30.91 0.01
C GLN A 328 38.44 31.92 -0.99
N LYS A 329 38.41 31.60 -2.29
CA LYS A 329 38.90 32.48 -3.37
C LYS A 329 38.27 33.87 -3.36
N ALA A 330 36.96 33.96 -3.14
CA ALA A 330 36.26 35.23 -3.06
C ALA A 330 36.66 36.02 -1.79
N ALA A 331 36.84 35.35 -0.66
CA ALA A 331 37.37 35.94 0.57
C ALA A 331 38.78 36.50 0.37
N GLU A 332 39.71 35.73 -0.22
CA GLU A 332 41.08 36.20 -0.50
C GLU A 332 41.06 37.47 -1.35
N THR A 333 40.20 37.48 -2.36
CA THR A 333 40.04 38.59 -3.30
C THR A 333 39.53 39.84 -2.60
N ASP A 334 38.51 39.71 -1.72
CA ASP A 334 37.98 40.84 -0.94
C ASP A 334 39.01 41.38 0.04
N ILE A 335 39.64 40.49 0.83
CA ILE A 335 40.67 40.83 1.81
C ILE A 335 41.82 41.57 1.13
N ARG A 336 42.35 41.02 0.03
CA ARG A 336 43.44 41.64 -0.74
C ARG A 336 43.04 43.02 -1.28
N ARG A 337 41.85 43.14 -1.85
CA ARG A 337 41.34 44.43 -2.36
C ARG A 337 41.20 45.46 -1.24
N LYS A 338 40.71 45.07 -0.07
CA LYS A 338 40.53 45.94 1.10
C LYS A 338 41.86 46.35 1.73
N ALA A 339 42.84 45.45 1.77
CA ALA A 339 44.19 45.74 2.22
C ALA A 339 44.92 46.74 1.29
N GLN A 340 44.63 46.70 -0.01
CA GLN A 340 45.24 47.59 -1.02
C GLN A 340 44.56 48.98 -1.15
N GLY A 341 43.33 49.15 -0.65
CA GLY A 341 42.58 50.40 -0.76
C GLY A 341 43.10 51.49 0.20
N TYR A 342 43.56 52.61 -0.35
CA TYR A 342 43.98 53.78 0.43
C TYR A 342 42.82 54.79 0.60
N PRO A 343 42.63 55.41 1.78
CA PRO A 343 43.36 55.17 3.02
C PRO A 343 42.90 53.85 3.69
N TYR A 344 43.90 53.10 4.19
CA TYR A 344 43.73 51.85 4.93
C TYR A 344 42.70 52.01 6.04
N ASN A 345 41.53 51.40 5.86
CA ASN A 345 40.50 51.35 6.90
C ASN A 345 40.54 49.98 7.57
N LYS A 346 41.35 49.86 8.62
CA LYS A 346 41.49 48.65 9.46
C LYS A 346 40.12 48.05 9.83
N SER A 347 39.13 48.89 10.13
CA SER A 347 37.77 48.45 10.46
C SER A 347 37.06 47.75 9.30
N ASP A 348 37.30 48.16 8.05
CA ASP A 348 36.68 47.53 6.88
C ASP A 348 37.33 46.17 6.55
N LEU A 349 38.62 46.02 6.83
CA LEU A 349 39.34 44.75 6.71
C LEU A 349 38.87 43.75 7.77
N GLU A 350 38.78 44.19 9.04
CA GLU A 350 38.26 43.36 10.15
C GLU A 350 36.82 42.92 9.88
N LYS A 351 35.96 43.81 9.37
CA LYS A 351 34.59 43.47 8.96
C LYS A 351 34.56 42.48 7.80
N SER A 352 35.42 42.64 6.79
CA SER A 352 35.51 41.71 5.66
C SER A 352 35.87 40.31 6.14
N ILE A 353 36.91 40.18 6.98
CA ILE A 353 37.32 38.91 7.59
C ILE A 353 36.16 38.30 8.40
N ALA A 354 35.52 39.09 9.27
CA ALA A 354 34.41 38.62 10.07
C ALA A 354 33.21 38.14 9.23
N ASN A 355 32.93 38.78 8.10
CA ASN A 355 31.79 38.41 7.25
C ASN A 355 32.05 37.12 6.45
N TRP A 356 33.29 36.88 6.01
CA TRP A 356 33.66 35.67 5.28
C TRP A 356 33.85 34.45 6.19
N VAL A 357 34.51 34.62 7.33
CA VAL A 357 34.87 33.50 8.22
C VAL A 357 33.86 33.30 9.35
N GLY A 358 32.94 34.24 9.55
CA GLY A 358 32.04 34.31 10.70
C GLY A 358 32.73 35.00 11.88
N ALA A 359 31.96 35.77 12.66
CA ALA A 359 32.50 36.65 13.72
C ALA A 359 33.33 35.92 14.81
N ASN A 360 33.16 34.60 14.96
CA ASN A 360 33.78 33.81 16.03
C ASN A 360 35.15 33.18 15.68
N VAL A 361 35.67 33.35 14.45
CA VAL A 361 36.99 32.79 14.04
C VAL A 361 38.08 33.87 13.99
N VAL A 362 37.72 35.13 14.25
CA VAL A 362 38.68 36.25 14.23
C VAL A 362 39.63 36.21 15.43
N GLU A 363 39.29 35.47 16.50
CA GLU A 363 40.10 35.40 17.72
C GLU A 363 41.23 34.37 17.66
N ASP A 364 41.18 33.35 16.79
CA ASP A 364 42.20 32.31 16.74
C ASP A 364 42.68 31.99 15.31
N SER A 365 43.92 32.37 15.04
CA SER A 365 44.83 31.85 14.01
C SER A 365 44.58 32.10 12.51
N ALA A 366 43.38 32.42 12.04
CA ALA A 366 43.21 32.72 10.61
C ALA A 366 43.66 34.16 10.27
N ALA A 367 43.25 35.18 11.02
CA ALA A 367 43.54 36.58 10.67
C ALA A 367 45.04 36.94 10.59
N GLN A 368 45.92 36.20 11.27
CA GLN A 368 47.38 36.41 11.20
C GLN A 368 48.05 35.83 9.94
N ALA A 369 47.41 34.89 9.24
CA ALA A 369 47.94 34.33 8.00
C ALA A 369 47.64 35.21 6.76
N TRP A 370 46.74 36.20 6.90
CA TRP A 370 46.23 37.03 5.81
C TRP A 370 46.57 38.53 5.94
N ILE A 371 47.26 38.92 7.02
CA ILE A 371 47.93 40.22 7.21
C ILE A 371 49.40 40.02 6.87
#